data_AF-F8FEK4-F1
#
_entry.id   AF-F8FEK4-F1
#
_cell.length_a   1.000
_cell.length_b   1.000
_cell.length_c   1.000
_cell.angle_alpha   90.00
_cell.angle_beta   90.00
_cell.angle_gamma   90.00
#
_symmetry.space_group_name_H-M   'P 1'
#
loop_
_entity.id
_entity.type
_entity.pdbx_description
1 polymer ?
#
loop_
_entity_poly.entity_id
_entity_poly.type
_entity_poly.pdbx_seq_one_letter_code
_entity_poly.pdbx_strand_id
1 'polypeptide(L)'
;MKIALHNERPEEAQLRRLMDDLAVEAGVQPHLEEPEADSSGRVIAAYDCGRLIGVGRLVDTGAEAGSFECTLLPSYSGREIESSMRKLLSARRMCR
;
A
#
# COMPACT_ATOMS: atom_id res chain seq x y z
N MET A 1 -9.89 2.92 -16.25
CA MET A 1 -8.86 3.03 -15.20
C MET A 1 -7.90 1.85 -15.35
N LYS A 2 -6.59 2.09 -15.25
CA LYS A 2 -5.58 1.02 -15.36
C LYS A 2 -4.66 1.13 -14.14
N ILE A 3 -4.98 0.34 -13.12
CA ILE A 3 -4.15 0.25 -11.92
C ILE A 3 -2.98 -0.69 -12.18
N ALA A 4 -1.76 -0.17 -12.02
CA ALA A 4 -0.55 -0.97 -11.97
C ALA A 4 -0.20 -1.26 -10.50
N LEU A 5 0.08 -2.52 -10.18
CA LEU A 5 0.49 -2.96 -8.85
C LEU A 5 1.94 -3.40 -8.90
N HIS A 6 2.79 -2.73 -8.11
CA HIS A 6 4.23 -2.98 -8.06
C HIS A 6 4.61 -3.50 -6.68
N ASN A 7 5.33 -4.62 -6.60
CA ASN A 7 5.78 -5.19 -5.33
C ASN A 7 7.12 -4.59 -4.88
N GLU A 8 7.20 -3.27 -4.95
CA GLU A 8 8.37 -2.48 -4.58
C GLU A 8 7.93 -1.30 -3.72
N ARG A 9 8.87 -0.77 -2.94
CA ARG A 9 8.63 0.44 -2.15
C ARG A 9 8.52 1.61 -3.14
N PRO A 10 7.45 2.43 -3.05
CA PRO A 10 7.39 3.64 -3.86
C PRO A 10 8.49 4.61 -3.45
N GLU A 11 8.85 5.52 -4.35
CA GLU A 11 9.83 6.55 -4.05
C GLU A 11 9.32 7.49 -2.95
N GLU A 12 10.21 8.03 -2.12
CA GLU A 12 9.85 8.92 -1.01
C GLU A 12 9.03 10.14 -1.49
N ALA A 13 9.41 10.71 -2.63
CA ALA A 13 8.67 11.82 -3.24
C ALA A 13 7.22 11.44 -3.62
N GLN A 14 6.99 10.21 -4.05
CA GLN A 14 5.66 9.71 -4.38
C GLN A 14 4.84 9.44 -3.12
N LEU A 15 5.46 8.88 -2.08
CA LEU A 15 4.83 8.66 -0.79
C LEU A 15 4.40 9.98 -0.15
N ARG A 16 5.26 11.00 -0.21
CA ARG A 16 4.94 12.35 0.29
C ARG A 16 3.74 12.95 -0.42
N ARG A 17 3.64 12.79 -1.75
CA ARG A 17 2.47 13.23 -2.53
C ARG A 17 1.21 12.48 -2.13
N LEU A 18 1.28 11.16 -1.94
CA LEU A 18 0.15 10.38 -1.45
C LEU A 18 -0.35 10.88 -0.09
N MET A 19 0.55 11.22 0.84
CA MET A 19 0.17 11.79 2.13
C MET A 19 -0.49 13.16 2.01
N ASP A 20 0.03 14.01 1.11
CA ASP A 20 -0.55 15.33 0.83
C ASP A 20 -1.97 15.18 0.25
N ASP A 21 -2.13 14.31 -0.76
CA ASP A 21 -3.42 14.00 -1.37
C ASP A 21 -4.41 13.41 -0.36
N LEU A 22 -3.96 12.52 0.53
CA LEU A 22 -4.77 11.99 1.63
C LEU A 22 -5.20 13.08 2.60
N ALA A 23 -4.30 14.00 2.95
CA ALA A 23 -4.62 15.13 3.81
C ALA A 23 -5.68 16.05 3.18
N VAL A 24 -5.60 16.24 1.86
CA VAL A 24 -6.57 17.04 1.09
C VAL A 24 -7.91 16.32 0.96
N GLU A 25 -7.92 15.03 0.60
CA GLU A 25 -9.17 14.29 0.33
C GLU A 25 -9.89 13.83 1.60
N ALA A 26 -9.16 13.37 2.62
CA ALA A 26 -9.75 12.89 3.87
C ALA A 26 -9.94 14.01 4.92
N GLY A 27 -9.32 15.18 4.72
CA GLY A 27 -9.34 16.27 5.69
C GLY A 27 -8.63 15.94 7.01
N VAL A 28 -7.82 14.87 7.02
CA VAL A 28 -7.09 14.36 8.19
C VAL A 28 -5.66 14.14 7.77
N GLN A 29 -4.68 14.58 8.59
CA GLN A 29 -3.29 14.23 8.33
C GLN A 29 -3.10 12.73 8.54
N PRO A 30 -2.86 11.94 7.47
CA PRO A 30 -2.65 10.52 7.63
C PRO A 30 -1.35 10.32 8.40
N HIS A 31 -1.42 9.63 9.54
CA HIS A 31 -0.22 9.14 10.19
C HIS A 31 0.18 7.84 9.49
N LEU A 32 0.74 7.97 8.30
CA LEU A 32 1.43 6.87 7.66
C LEU A 32 2.81 6.84 8.27
N GLU A 33 3.00 5.98 9.26
CA GLU A 33 4.34 5.65 9.72
C GLU A 33 5.10 5.20 8.47
N GLU A 34 6.13 5.98 8.10
CA GLU A 34 7.04 5.61 7.02
C GLU A 34 7.38 4.15 7.22
N PRO A 35 7.18 3.27 6.23
CA PRO A 35 7.40 1.85 6.44
C PRO A 35 8.82 1.69 6.94
N GLU A 36 8.95 1.44 8.26
CA GLU A 36 10.21 1.27 8.98
C GLU A 36 10.97 0.26 8.15
N ALA A 37 12.04 0.69 7.48
CA ALA A 37 12.75 0.00 6.39
C ALA A 37 12.50 -1.52 6.38
N ASP A 38 11.32 -1.95 5.92
CA ASP A 38 10.87 -3.30 6.22
C ASP A 38 11.52 -4.16 5.16
N SER A 39 12.71 -4.65 5.54
CA SER A 39 13.61 -5.40 4.69
C SER A 39 13.00 -6.73 4.22
N SER A 40 11.76 -7.02 4.64
CA SER A 40 11.00 -8.21 4.26
C SER A 40 10.47 -8.17 2.82
N GLY A 41 10.47 -7.01 2.14
CA GLY A 41 10.01 -6.91 0.75
C GLY A 41 8.50 -7.18 0.57
N ARG A 42 7.72 -6.96 1.64
CA ARG A 42 6.29 -7.27 1.73
C ARG A 42 5.41 -6.05 1.50
N VAL A 43 5.89 -5.12 0.67
CA VAL A 43 5.20 -3.88 0.31
C VAL A 43 4.70 -3.99 -1.12
N ILE A 44 3.53 -3.40 -1.38
CA ILE A 44 2.96 -3.25 -2.72
C ILE A 44 2.45 -1.82 -2.91
N ALA A 45 2.77 -1.21 -4.03
CA ALA A 45 2.32 0.12 -4.43
C ALA A 45 1.29 0.02 -5.56
N ALA A 46 0.22 0.80 -5.49
CA ALA A 46 -0.73 0.97 -6.58
C ALA A 46 -0.54 2.31 -7.28
N TYR A 47 -0.52 2.25 -8.61
CA TYR A 47 -0.42 3.40 -9.47
C TYR A 47 -1.61 3.48 -10.43
N ASP A 48 -2.22 4.66 -10.56
CA ASP A 48 -3.10 4.98 -11.68
C ASP A 48 -2.38 5.97 -12.60
N CYS A 49 -2.15 5.59 -13.86
CA CYS A 49 -1.45 6.44 -14.84
C CYS A 49 -0.08 6.99 -14.36
N GLY A 50 0.66 6.22 -13.57
CA GLY A 50 1.97 6.60 -13.02
C GLY A 50 1.92 7.46 -11.75
N ARG A 51 0.72 7.80 -11.25
CA ARG A 51 0.53 8.44 -9.95
C ARG A 51 0.33 7.40 -8.87
N LEU A 52 1.07 7.50 -7.77
CA LEU A 52 0.84 6.66 -6.60
C LEU A 52 -0.52 6.99 -5.98
N ILE A 53 -1.39 5.99 -5.90
CA ILE A 53 -2.74 6.13 -5.33
C ILE A 53 -2.92 5.32 -4.03
N GLY A 54 -1.95 4.49 -3.68
CA GLY A 54 -1.92 3.78 -2.41
C GLY A 54 -0.78 2.81 -2.25
N VAL A 55 -0.61 2.35 -1.02
CA VAL A 55 0.43 1.44 -0.57
C VAL A 55 -0.19 0.41 0.37
N GLY A 56 0.20 -0.86 0.22
CA GLY A 56 -0.13 -1.94 1.14
C GLY A 56 1.12 -2.62 1.67
N ARG A 57 1.05 -3.16 2.88
CA ARG A 57 2.11 -3.96 3.49
C ARG A 57 1.54 -5.15 4.26
N LEU A 58 2.30 -6.25 4.32
CA LEU A 58 2.05 -7.33 5.27
C LEU A 58 3.01 -7.20 6.45
N VAL A 59 2.45 -7.01 7.65
CA VAL A 59 3.19 -7.00 8.91
C VAL A 59 3.16 -8.40 9.50
N ASP A 60 4.34 -8.98 9.75
CA ASP A 60 4.44 -10.28 10.42
C ASP A 60 4.42 -10.05 11.94
N THR A 61 3.31 -10.39 12.58
CA THR A 61 3.18 -10.27 14.04
C THR A 61 3.56 -11.57 14.77
N GLY A 62 4.28 -12.49 14.10
CA GLY A 62 4.91 -13.66 14.73
C GLY A 62 3.98 -14.78 15.19
N ALA A 63 2.67 -14.56 15.32
CA ALA A 63 1.73 -15.54 15.87
C ALA A 63 0.58 -15.95 14.94
N GLU A 64 0.22 -15.12 13.95
CA GLU A 64 -0.95 -15.32 13.09
C GLU A 64 -0.63 -15.00 11.63
N ALA A 65 -1.58 -15.27 10.73
CA ALA A 65 -1.49 -14.86 9.34
C ALA A 65 -1.30 -13.32 9.25
N GLY A 66 -0.05 -12.87 9.12
CA GLY A 66 0.39 -11.48 8.99
C GLY A 66 -0.69 -10.46 8.59
N SER A 67 -0.85 -9.44 9.42
CA SER A 67 -1.84 -8.39 9.24
C SER A 67 -1.54 -7.61 7.97
N PHE A 68 -2.55 -7.45 7.12
CA PHE A 68 -2.46 -6.61 5.94
C PHE A 68 -2.92 -5.20 6.31
N GLU A 69 -2.00 -4.25 6.19
CA GLU A 69 -2.29 -2.83 6.33
C GLU A 69 -2.23 -2.19 4.95
N CYS A 70 -3.18 -1.31 4.65
CA CYS A 70 -3.14 -0.55 3.42
C CYS A 70 -3.62 0.87 3.63
N THR A 71 -3.13 1.74 2.76
CA THR A 71 -3.61 3.10 2.64
C THR A 71 -3.83 3.40 1.18
N LEU A 72 -5.06 3.81 0.86
CA LEU A 72 -5.48 4.19 -0.47
C LEU A 72 -6.12 5.56 -0.39
N LEU A 73 -6.00 6.33 -1.48
CA LEU A 73 -6.77 7.56 -1.62
C LEU A 73 -8.27 7.27 -1.46
N PRO A 74 -9.04 8.14 -0.78
CA PRO A 74 -10.47 7.90 -0.52
C PRO A 74 -11.27 7.65 -1.80
N SER A 75 -10.95 8.39 -2.87
CA SER A 75 -11.55 8.22 -4.21
C SER A 75 -11.35 6.82 -4.83
N TYR A 76 -10.36 6.06 -4.34
CA TYR A 76 -9.97 4.74 -4.81
C TYR A 76 -10.31 3.63 -3.81
N SER A 77 -10.81 3.98 -2.62
CA SER A 77 -11.26 3.01 -1.62
C SER A 77 -12.46 2.19 -2.12
N GLY A 78 -12.52 0.91 -1.76
CA GLY A 78 -13.62 0.01 -2.13
C GLY A 78 -13.59 -0.53 -3.58
N ARG A 79 -12.57 -0.24 -4.39
CA ARG A 79 -12.50 -0.65 -5.81
C ARG A 79 -11.77 -1.99 -6.06
N GLU A 80 -11.86 -2.93 -5.13
CA GLU A 80 -11.12 -4.22 -5.16
C GLU A 80 -9.58 -4.11 -5.18
N ILE A 81 -9.03 -2.90 -5.19
CA ILE A 81 -7.58 -2.64 -5.18
C ILE A 81 -6.95 -3.24 -3.92
N GLU A 82 -7.57 -3.00 -2.76
CA GLU A 82 -7.15 -3.57 -1.47
C GLU A 82 -7.11 -5.10 -1.50
N SER A 83 -8.19 -5.74 -1.97
CA SER A 83 -8.28 -7.19 -2.08
C SER A 83 -7.24 -7.76 -3.05
N SER A 84 -6.97 -7.04 -4.15
CA SER A 84 -5.95 -7.43 -5.13
C SER A 84 -4.54 -7.34 -4.54
N MET A 85 -4.23 -6.25 -3.85
CA MET A 85 -2.96 -6.07 -3.12
C MET A 85 -2.73 -7.18 -2.09
N ARG A 86 -3.75 -7.45 -1.27
CA ARG A 86 -3.71 -8.50 -0.25
C ARG A 86 -3.45 -9.87 -0.87
N LYS A 87 -4.15 -10.22 -1.96
CA LYS A 87 -3.96 -11.49 -2.68
C LYS A 87 -2.54 -11.63 -3.24
N LEU A 88 -2.01 -10.60 -3.89
CA LEU A 88 -0.66 -10.64 -4.47
C LEU A 88 0.43 -10.79 -3.41
N LEU A 89 0.31 -10.05 -2.31
CA LEU A 89 1.25 -10.17 -1.19
C LEU A 89 1.12 -11.52 -0.46
N SER A 90 -0.10 -12.05 -0.32
CA SER A 90 -0.34 -13.36 0.32
C SER A 90 0.13 -14.54 -0.54
N ALA A 91 -0.03 -14.46 -1.86
CA ALA A 91 0.45 -15.49 -2.79
C ALA A 91 1.98 -15.66 -2.71
N ARG A 92 2.72 -14.57 -2.47
CA ARG A 92 4.18 -14.62 -2.23
C ARG A 92 4.57 -15.34 -0.95
N ARG A 93 3.69 -15.43 0.05
CA ARG A 93 3.95 -16.18 1.30
C ARG A 93 3.96 -17.69 1.07
N MET A 94 3.25 -18.18 0.05
CA MET A 94 3.03 -19.61 -0.21
C MET A 94 4.12 -20.27 -1.07
N CYS A 95 5.09 -19.53 -1.61
CA CYS A 95 6.20 -20.10 -2.40
C CYS A 95 7.46 -20.40 -1.56
N ARG A 96 7.30 -20.78 -0.28
CA ARG A 96 8.41 -21.16 0.60
C ARG A 96 8.44 -22.68 0.80
#